data_AF-A0A2X1WBW6-F1
#
_entry.id   AF-A0A2X1WBW6-F1
#
_cell.length_a   1.000
_cell.length_b   1.000
_cell.length_c   1.000
_cell.angle_alpha   90.00
_cell.angle_beta   90.00
_cell.angle_gamma   90.00
#
_symmetry.space_group_name_H-M   'P 1'
#
loop_
_entity.id
_entity.type
_entity.pdbx_description
1 polymer ?
#
loop_
_entity_poly.entity_id
_entity_poly.type
_entity_poly.pdbx_seq_one_letter_code
_entity_poly.pdbx_strand_id
1 'polypeptide(L)' 'MAREMTKNYYFRKFQCGLSKKDTAELCFKSVRTVTRWDSGNRYRQSVVD' A
#
# COMPACT_ATOMS: atom_id res chain seq x y z
N MET A 1 11.23 8.32 -17.24
CA MET A 1 10.69 7.01 -16.81
C MET A 1 9.35 7.25 -16.13
N ALA A 2 8.24 6.95 -16.80
CA ALA A 2 6.93 7.03 -16.16
C ALA A 2 6.89 5.99 -15.04
N ARG A 3 6.63 6.42 -13.80
CA ARG A 3 6.46 5.50 -12.68
C ARG A 3 5.21 4.67 -12.96
N GLU A 4 5.36 3.38 -13.26
CA GLU A 4 4.22 2.48 -13.36
C GLU A 4 3.40 2.57 -12.07
N MET A 5 2.13 2.95 -12.21
CA MET A 5 1.21 3.00 -11.08
C MET A 5 0.87 1.57 -10.67
N THR A 6 1.17 1.22 -9.43
CA THR A 6 0.86 -0.10 -8.92
C THR A 6 -0.62 -0.20 -8.56
N LYS A 7 -1.17 -1.42 -8.60
CA LYS A 7 -2.56 -1.68 -8.19
C LYS A 7 -2.84 -1.19 -6.76
N ASN A 8 -1.87 -1.31 -5.86
CA ASN A 8 -2.00 -0.86 -4.47
C ASN A 8 -2.10 0.67 -4.37
N TYR A 9 -1.26 1.40 -5.11
CA TYR A 9 -1.35 2.85 -5.18
C TYR A 9 -2.71 3.28 -5.74
N TYR A 10 -3.15 2.63 -6.83
CA TYR A 10 -4.42 2.95 -7.47
C TYR A 10 -5.60 2.72 -6.51
N PHE A 11 -5.65 1.54 -5.90
CA PHE A 11 -6.69 1.15 -4.95
C PHE A 11 -6.75 2.13 -3.77
N ARG A 12 -5.63 2.37 -3.08
CA ARG A 12 -5.58 3.27 -1.93
C ARG A 12 -6.01 4.69 -2.30
N LYS A 13 -5.48 5.23 -3.41
CA LYS A 13 -5.63 6.66 -3.75
C LYS A 13 -6.95 6.97 -4.43
N PHE A 14 -7.42 6.14 -5.36
CA PHE A 14 -8.58 6.45 -6.19
C PHE A 14 -9.83 5.68 -5.78
N GLN A 15 -9.70 4.43 -5.35
CA GLN A 15 -10.86 3.62 -4.95
C GLN A 15 -11.23 3.84 -3.48
N CYS A 16 -10.24 3.84 -2.57
CA CYS A 16 -10.48 4.09 -1.14
C CYS A 16 -10.42 5.58 -0.77
N GLY A 17 -9.74 6.41 -1.55
CA GLY A 17 -9.58 7.83 -1.25
C GLY A 17 -8.72 8.14 -0.01
N LEU A 18 -7.92 7.18 0.48
CA LEU A 18 -7.20 7.31 1.75
C LEU A 18 -5.79 7.89 1.57
N SER A 19 -5.32 8.66 2.55
CA SER A 19 -3.89 8.99 2.64
C SER A 19 -3.09 7.76 3.09
N LYS A 20 -1.76 7.81 2.92
CA LYS A 20 -0.88 6.76 3.44
C LYS A 20 -0.92 6.67 4.97
N LYS A 21 -1.18 7.79 5.66
CA LYS A 21 -1.27 7.86 7.13
C LYS A 21 -2.56 7.18 7.60
N ASP A 22 -3.70 7.53 6.99
CA ASP A 22 -4.99 6.94 7.36
C ASP A 22 -4.99 5.43 7.06
N THR A 23 -4.40 5.03 5.93
CA THR A 23 -4.21 3.60 5.61
C THR A 23 -3.31 2.90 6.64
N ALA A 24 -2.24 3.56 7.09
CA ALA A 24 -1.33 2.99 8.08
C ALA A 24 -2.01 2.80 9.44
N GLU A 25 -2.80 3.78 9.86
CA GLU A 25 -3.60 3.73 11.10
C GLU A 25 -4.68 2.65 11.02
N LEU A 26 -5.47 2.63 9.95
CA LEU A 26 -6.53 1.65 9.72
C LEU A 26 -6.01 0.21 9.68
N CYS A 27 -4.84 -0.01 9.08
CA CYS A 27 -4.26 -1.34 8.92
C CYS A 27 -3.29 -1.73 10.05
N PHE A 28 -3.11 -0.89 11.08
CA PHE A 28 -2.12 -1.09 12.15
C PHE A 28 -0.70 -1.38 11.61
N LYS A 29 -0.29 -0.62 10.58
CA LYS A 29 1.05 -0.72 9.96
C LYS A 29 1.77 0.62 10.02
N SER A 30 3.07 0.60 9.71
CA SER A 30 3.83 1.84 9.52
C SER A 30 3.52 2.48 8.16
N VAL A 31 3.63 3.81 8.07
CA VAL A 31 3.56 4.55 6.78
C VAL A 31 4.61 4.05 5.78
N ARG A 32 5.77 3.58 6.28
CA ARG A 32 6.80 2.94 5.46
C ARG A 32 6.30 1.66 4.80
N THR A 33 5.54 0.84 5.54
CA THR A 33 4.91 -0.37 5.00
C THR A 33 3.95 -0.02 3.87
N VAL A 34 3.05 0.96 4.08
CA VAL A 34 2.11 1.42 3.05
C VAL A 34 2.84 1.98 1.82
N THR A 35 3.95 2.69 2.03
CA THR A 35 4.78 3.21 0.93
C THR A 35 5.40 2.10 0.10
N ARG A 36 5.83 0.99 0.72
CA ARG A 36 6.35 -0.19 0.02
C ARG A 36 5.24 -0.94 -0.73
N TRP A 37 4.04 -1.01 -0.17
CA TRP A 37 2.88 -1.55 -0.88
C TRP A 37 2.56 -0.74 -2.13
N ASP A 38 2.52 0.60 -2.02
CA ASP A 38 2.32 1.51 -3.17
C ASP A 38 3.44 1.38 -4.22
N SER A 39 4.64 0.92 -3.84
CA SER A 39 5.74 0.64 -4.76
C SER A 39 5.72 -0.80 -5.29
N GLY A 40 4.65 -1.57 -5.06
CA GLY A 40 4.50 -2.93 -5.57
C GLY A 40 5.25 -3.99 -4.78
N ASN A 41 5.93 -3.60 -3.69
CA ASN A 41 6.63 -4.54 -2.83
C ASN A 41 5.62 -5.15 -1.84
N ARG A 42 5.12 -6.33 -2.17
CA ARG A 42 4.33 -7.14 -1.23
C ARG A 42 5.28 -7.72 -0.20
N TYR A 43 4.87 -7.72 1.07
CA TYR A 43 5.56 -8.55 2.06
C TYR A 43 5.34 -10.01 1.65
N ARG A 44 6.41 -10.81 1.59
CA ARG A 44 6.27 -12.27 1.52
C ARG A 44 5.67 -12.70 2.86
N GLN A 45 4.35 -12.83 2.92
CA GLN A 45 3.72 -13.49 4.05
C GLN A 45 4.00 -14.99 3.87
N SER A 46 5.04 -15.51 4.50
CA SER A 46 5.04 -16.92 4.89
C SER A 46 3.92 -17.09 5.91
N VAL A 47 3.07 -18.11 5.74
CA VAL A 47 1.91 -18.46 6.58
C VAL A 47 0.84 -17.39 6.71
N VAL A 48 -0.12 -17.39 5.77
CA VAL A 48 -1.51 -17.84 5.99
C VAL A 48 -2.21 -17.91 4.62
N ASP A 49 -2.09 -19.07 4.00
CA ASP A 49 -3.13 -19.79 3.22
C ASP A 49 -2.74 -21.27 3.30
#